data_AF-A0A9J7DTD3-F1
#
_entry.id   AF-A0A9J7DTD3-F1
#
_cell.length_a   1.000
_cell.length_b   1.000
_cell.length_c   1.000
_cell.angle_alpha   90.00
_cell.angle_beta   90.00
_cell.angle_gamma   90.00
#
_symmetry.space_group_name_H-M   'P 1'
#
loop_
_entity.id
_entity.type
_entity.pdbx_description
1 polymer ?
#
loop_
_entity_poly.entity_id
_entity_poly.type
_entity_poly.pdbx_seq_one_letter_code
_entity_poly.pdbx_strand_id
1 'polypeptide(L)'
;MKTERRAALWALLSLCCAALAAPRRLYCDRADVAWRAYRAPAAFEARVQSLAKDAATVQIKRVFRHQGHWPHENAVIRLKLPPDHLDCSGRFEVPLKNRRNYIVFAERRGHSAVALGPPIKRTGKLVKRIRAVYKPGYSSPARVEPMQSVRTTRGNRVRLECKASARPPPRISWYKDGKPVADIALRRFRVQNFRRRSVLVIRHARSEDSASYECRAQGAVGPPAIASANVSVLPPVTAAPDDATTLGSPCPMPDPSSYCLNGGTCLFFEIVQEQACKCPEGFNGQRCENKDISNRSSKGEPLW
;
A
#
# COMPACT_ATOMS: atom_id res chain seq x y z
N MET A 1 19.99 24.28 -41.44
CA MET A 1 19.48 24.58 -40.08
C MET A 1 18.11 23.92 -39.78
N LYS A 2 17.90 22.66 -40.18
CA LYS A 2 16.61 21.92 -40.00
C LYS A 2 16.78 20.58 -39.26
N THR A 3 17.94 20.34 -38.66
CA THR A 3 18.31 19.05 -38.06
C THR A 3 18.55 19.09 -36.55
N GLU A 4 18.43 20.25 -35.89
CA GLU A 4 18.54 20.35 -34.41
C GLU A 4 17.19 20.52 -33.70
N ARG A 5 16.09 20.78 -34.42
CA ARG A 5 14.75 20.97 -33.80
C ARG A 5 13.95 19.68 -33.62
N ARG A 6 14.41 18.53 -34.14
CA ARG A 6 13.71 17.23 -33.98
C ARG A 6 14.19 16.42 -32.77
N ALA A 7 15.40 16.68 -32.25
CA ALA A 7 15.90 16.06 -31.03
C ALA A 7 15.27 16.65 -29.75
N ALA A 8 14.86 17.93 -29.79
CA ALA A 8 14.21 18.60 -28.66
C ALA A 8 12.74 18.19 -28.45
N LEU A 9 12.07 17.65 -29.47
CA LEU A 9 10.65 17.26 -29.38
C LEU A 9 10.44 15.88 -28.74
N TRP A 10 11.44 14.99 -28.80
CA TRP A 10 11.37 13.67 -28.14
C TRP A 10 11.80 13.71 -26.67
N ALA A 11 12.60 14.71 -26.27
CA ALA A 11 12.92 14.96 -24.86
C ALA A 11 11.74 15.54 -24.07
N LEU A 12 10.82 16.27 -24.73
CA LEU A 12 9.63 16.84 -24.09
C LEU A 12 8.43 15.88 -24.04
N LEU A 13 8.37 14.86 -24.91
CA LEU A 13 7.33 13.82 -24.82
C LEU A 13 7.67 12.67 -23.84
N SER A 14 8.95 12.45 -23.52
CA SER A 14 9.33 11.45 -22.51
C SER A 14 9.13 11.95 -21.06
N LEU A 15 8.91 13.25 -20.85
CA LEU A 15 8.61 13.83 -19.54
C LEU A 15 7.12 13.96 -19.21
N CYS A 16 6.21 13.61 -20.13
CA CYS A 16 4.78 13.89 -19.95
C CYS A 16 3.85 12.65 -19.87
N CYS A 17 4.39 11.42 -19.89
CA CYS A 17 3.58 10.20 -19.71
C CYS A 17 3.97 9.31 -18.51
N ALA A 18 4.85 9.80 -17.62
CA ALA A 18 4.70 9.49 -16.21
C ALA A 18 3.71 10.50 -15.62
N ALA A 19 2.48 10.48 -16.14
CA ALA A 19 1.35 11.10 -15.48
C ALA A 19 1.43 10.62 -14.04
N LEU A 20 1.79 11.56 -13.16
CA LEU A 20 1.90 11.40 -11.74
C LEU A 20 0.66 10.63 -11.29
N ALA A 21 0.80 9.32 -11.13
CA ALA A 21 -0.10 8.56 -10.30
C ALA A 21 0.13 9.17 -8.93
N ALA A 22 -0.63 10.23 -8.63
CA ALA A 22 -0.51 11.02 -7.42
C ALA A 22 -0.34 10.01 -6.29
N PRO A 23 0.76 10.06 -5.52
CA PRO A 23 1.04 9.03 -4.53
C PRO A 23 -0.23 8.88 -3.72
N ARG A 24 -0.88 7.70 -3.82
CA ARG A 24 -2.18 7.45 -3.19
C ARG A 24 -1.99 7.88 -1.74
N ARG A 25 -2.60 9.01 -1.34
CA ARG A 25 -2.30 9.65 -0.05
C ARG A 25 -2.44 8.57 1.01
N LEU A 26 -1.32 8.21 1.62
CA LEU A 26 -1.32 7.20 2.67
C LEU A 26 -2.18 7.74 3.81
N TYR A 27 -2.89 6.83 4.47
CA TYR A 27 -3.78 7.18 5.56
C TYR A 27 -2.98 7.59 6.79
N CYS A 28 -3.43 8.68 7.40
CA CYS A 28 -2.87 9.26 8.61
C CYS A 28 -3.99 9.43 9.64
N ASP A 29 -3.87 8.72 10.77
CA ASP A 29 -4.83 8.80 11.87
C ASP A 29 -4.85 10.19 12.54
N ARG A 30 -3.70 10.86 12.64
CA ARG A 30 -3.58 12.24 13.18
C ARG A 30 -4.36 13.26 12.35
N ALA A 31 -4.47 13.04 11.04
CA ALA A 31 -5.21 13.91 10.13
C ALA A 31 -6.69 13.51 9.97
N ASP A 32 -7.10 12.30 10.39
CA ASP A 32 -8.50 11.88 10.28
C ASP A 32 -9.36 12.58 11.32
N VAL A 33 -10.33 13.36 10.82
CA VAL A 33 -11.30 14.10 11.64
C VAL A 33 -12.04 13.19 12.62
N ALA A 34 -12.39 11.96 12.25
CA ALA A 34 -13.10 11.06 13.14
C ALA A 34 -12.23 10.68 14.34
N TRP A 35 -10.92 10.49 14.15
CA TRP A 35 -9.97 10.26 15.24
C TRP A 35 -9.72 11.50 16.08
N ARG A 36 -9.66 12.69 15.48
CA ARG A 36 -9.56 13.95 16.21
C ARG A 36 -10.80 14.18 17.07
N ALA A 37 -11.99 14.01 16.50
CA ALA A 37 -13.26 14.10 17.21
C ALA A 37 -13.34 13.08 18.35
N TYR A 38 -13.06 11.81 18.07
CA TYR A 38 -13.13 10.74 19.06
C TYR A 38 -12.24 11.01 20.29
N ARG A 39 -11.00 11.45 20.07
CA ARG A 39 -10.02 11.72 21.14
C ARG A 39 -10.19 13.07 21.84
N ALA A 40 -10.79 14.06 21.16
CA ALA A 40 -10.85 15.41 21.71
C ALA A 40 -11.80 15.50 22.91
N PRO A 41 -11.33 16.02 24.05
CA PRO A 41 -12.19 16.35 25.19
C PRO A 41 -13.23 17.41 24.83
N ALA A 42 -12.87 18.36 23.97
CA ALA A 42 -13.79 19.35 23.42
C ALA A 42 -13.71 19.47 21.91
N ALA A 43 -14.86 19.69 21.30
CA ALA A 43 -14.98 20.04 19.89
C ALA A 43 -16.06 21.09 19.70
N PHE A 44 -15.75 22.16 18.97
CA PHE A 44 -16.66 23.28 18.78
C PHE A 44 -16.44 23.98 17.44
N GLU A 45 -17.48 24.65 16.97
CA GLU A 45 -17.40 25.63 15.90
C GLU A 45 -16.99 26.97 16.52
N ALA A 46 -15.92 27.57 16.02
CA ALA A 46 -15.39 28.83 16.52
C ALA A 46 -15.21 29.84 15.38
N ARG A 47 -15.53 31.11 15.64
CA ARG A 47 -15.24 32.23 14.74
C ARG A 47 -13.94 32.87 15.16
N VAL A 48 -12.99 32.99 14.23
CA VAL A 48 -11.71 33.67 14.49
C VAL A 48 -11.94 35.17 14.66
N GLN A 49 -11.51 35.73 15.79
CA GLN A 49 -11.54 37.17 16.05
C GLN A 49 -10.19 37.82 15.76
N SER A 50 -9.11 37.23 16.26
CA SER A 50 -7.74 37.65 15.98
C SER A 50 -6.79 36.47 15.89
N LEU A 51 -5.66 36.68 15.20
CA LEU A 51 -4.65 35.66 14.95
C LEU A 51 -3.28 36.19 15.37
N ALA A 52 -2.53 35.34 16.04
CA ALA A 52 -1.11 35.47 16.32
C ALA A 52 -0.37 34.28 15.69
N LYS A 53 0.96 34.28 15.77
CA LYS A 53 1.81 33.22 15.18
C LYS A 53 1.48 31.83 15.75
N ASP A 54 1.27 31.72 17.05
CA ASP A 54 1.11 30.47 17.80
C ASP A 54 -0.24 30.39 18.55
N ALA A 55 -1.12 31.37 18.33
CA ALA A 55 -2.39 31.46 19.03
C ALA A 55 -3.48 32.11 18.19
N ALA A 56 -4.73 31.79 18.49
CA ALA A 56 -5.90 32.43 17.91
C ALA A 56 -6.88 32.81 19.01
N THR A 57 -7.40 34.02 18.99
CA THR A 57 -8.57 34.38 19.81
C THR A 57 -9.81 34.04 19.01
N VAL A 58 -10.66 33.19 19.59
CA VAL A 58 -11.84 32.67 18.90
C VAL A 58 -13.09 32.83 19.76
N GLN A 59 -14.21 33.14 19.12
CA GLN A 59 -15.52 33.12 19.75
C GLN A 59 -16.20 31.77 19.48
N ILE A 60 -16.60 31.07 20.52
CA ILE A 60 -17.34 29.81 20.40
C ILE A 60 -18.72 30.12 19.83
N LYS A 61 -19.08 29.47 18.72
CA LYS A 61 -20.39 29.60 18.08
C LYS A 61 -21.30 28.41 18.29
N ARG A 62 -20.72 27.23 18.46
CA ARG A 62 -21.48 26.01 18.76
C ARG A 62 -20.60 24.97 19.39
N VAL A 63 -21.08 24.30 20.43
CA VAL A 63 -20.36 23.18 21.05
C VAL A 63 -20.88 21.85 20.49
N PHE A 64 -19.98 20.97 20.05
CA PHE A 64 -20.32 19.60 19.63
C PHE A 64 -20.08 18.57 20.72
N ARG A 65 -19.05 18.79 21.53
CA ARG A 65 -18.68 17.98 22.69
C ARG A 65 -17.91 18.86 23.66
N HIS A 66 -18.16 18.70 24.95
CA HIS A 66 -17.27 19.16 26.00
C HIS A 66 -17.26 18.12 27.12
N GLN A 67 -16.07 17.78 27.59
CA GLN A 67 -15.84 17.00 28.80
C GLN A 67 -15.12 17.92 29.79
N GLY A 68 -15.65 18.04 31.00
CA GLY A 68 -15.17 18.99 32.01
C GLY A 68 -15.63 20.44 31.78
N HIS A 69 -14.96 21.38 32.46
CA HIS A 69 -15.29 22.80 32.44
C HIS A 69 -14.72 23.51 31.20
N TRP A 70 -15.54 23.55 30.14
CA TRP A 70 -15.32 24.35 28.95
C TRP A 70 -16.30 25.53 28.88
N PRO A 71 -15.88 26.69 28.38
CA PRO A 71 -16.77 27.84 28.21
C PRO A 71 -17.95 27.52 27.28
N HIS A 72 -19.10 28.11 27.60
CA HIS A 72 -20.34 27.93 26.84
C HIS A 72 -20.31 28.67 25.50
N GLU A 73 -21.41 28.56 24.74
CA GLU A 73 -21.57 29.29 23.49
C GLU A 73 -21.41 30.81 23.70
N ASN A 74 -20.92 31.49 22.67
CA ASN A 74 -20.56 32.91 22.64
C ASN A 74 -19.34 33.32 23.49
N ALA A 75 -18.80 32.45 24.34
CA ALA A 75 -17.56 32.73 25.06
C ALA A 75 -16.39 32.98 24.11
N VAL A 76 -15.53 33.92 24.50
CA VAL A 76 -14.28 34.22 23.78
C VAL A 76 -13.14 33.55 24.52
N ILE A 77 -12.34 32.77 23.80
CA ILE A 77 -11.21 32.04 24.36
C ILE A 77 -9.95 32.30 23.55
N ARG A 78 -8.81 32.32 24.23
CA ARG A 78 -7.49 32.27 23.60
C ARG A 78 -7.09 30.80 23.42
N LEU A 79 -6.97 30.38 22.17
CA LEU A 79 -6.57 29.04 21.78
C LEU A 79 -5.09 29.03 21.40
N LYS A 80 -4.28 28.25 22.11
CA LYS A 80 -2.92 27.94 21.67
C LYS A 80 -3.02 26.99 20.48
N LEU A 81 -2.44 27.40 19.36
CA LEU A 81 -2.29 26.53 18.22
C LEU A 81 -1.10 25.61 18.50
N PRO A 82 -1.16 24.33 18.12
CA PRO A 82 0.03 23.51 18.17
C PRO A 82 1.11 24.22 17.34
N PRO A 83 2.40 24.09 17.72
CA PRO A 83 3.48 24.58 16.88
C PRO A 83 3.31 24.03 15.47
N ASP A 84 3.88 24.70 14.46
CA ASP A 84 3.93 24.26 13.06
C ASP A 84 4.58 22.88 12.93
N HIS A 85 3.86 21.86 13.35
CA HIS A 85 4.26 20.49 13.39
C HIS A 85 3.50 19.81 12.28
N LEU A 86 4.24 19.61 11.20
CA LEU A 86 4.05 18.62 10.15
C LEU A 86 2.92 17.64 10.50
N ASP A 87 1.80 17.75 9.80
CA ASP A 87 0.89 16.60 9.73
C ASP A 87 1.63 15.45 9.01
N CYS A 88 0.96 14.33 8.77
CA CYS A 88 1.58 13.23 8.03
C CYS A 88 2.00 13.55 6.57
N SER A 89 1.77 14.78 6.09
CA SER A 89 2.25 15.27 4.79
C SER A 89 3.43 16.23 4.89
N GLY A 90 3.84 16.60 6.10
CA GLY A 90 5.00 17.45 6.33
C GLY A 90 4.89 18.88 5.83
N ARG A 91 3.68 19.32 5.48
CA ARG A 91 3.38 20.67 5.03
C ARG A 91 2.09 21.12 5.69
N PHE A 92 2.17 22.02 6.67
CA PHE A 92 0.99 22.79 7.03
C PHE A 92 1.35 24.22 7.38
N GLU A 93 0.79 25.13 6.60
CA GLU A 93 0.31 26.41 7.07
C GLU A 93 -1.22 26.30 7.01
N VAL A 94 -1.92 26.53 8.12
CA VAL A 94 -3.35 26.83 8.02
C VAL A 94 -3.48 28.34 7.96
N PRO A 95 -3.80 28.92 6.79
CA PRO A 95 -4.20 30.31 6.74
C PRO A 95 -5.60 30.40 7.35
N LEU A 96 -5.66 30.44 8.68
CA LEU A 96 -6.81 30.93 9.39
C LEU A 96 -7.05 32.35 8.88
N LYS A 97 -8.31 32.69 8.63
CA LYS A 97 -8.69 34.03 8.22
C LYS A 97 -9.61 34.60 9.28
N ASN A 98 -9.39 35.87 9.61
CA ASN A 98 -10.25 36.60 10.52
C ASN A 98 -11.70 36.55 10.07
N ARG A 99 -12.62 36.56 11.04
CA ARG A 99 -14.08 36.55 10.85
C ARG A 99 -14.65 35.32 10.17
N ARG A 100 -13.89 34.23 9.99
CA ARG A 100 -14.39 32.94 9.44
C ARG A 100 -14.59 31.88 10.53
N ASN A 101 -15.48 30.92 10.24
CA ASN A 101 -15.80 29.80 11.13
C ASN A 101 -14.96 28.56 10.82
N TYR A 102 -14.43 27.96 11.88
CA TYR A 102 -13.63 26.75 11.84
C TYR A 102 -14.13 25.75 12.88
N ILE A 103 -13.88 24.48 12.61
CA ILE A 103 -14.01 23.41 13.59
C ILE A 103 -12.69 23.30 14.34
N VAL A 104 -12.79 23.38 15.65
CA VAL A 104 -11.68 23.22 16.57
C VAL A 104 -11.89 21.95 17.38
N PHE A 105 -10.85 21.14 17.48
CA PHE A 105 -10.73 20.06 18.45
C PHE A 105 -9.69 20.53 19.47
N ALA A 106 -10.01 20.49 20.75
CA ALA A 106 -9.15 21.07 21.77
C ALA A 106 -9.15 20.27 23.07
N GLU A 107 -8.09 20.44 23.83
CA GLU A 107 -7.93 19.97 25.19
C GLU A 107 -7.50 21.14 26.11
N ARG A 108 -7.78 21.02 27.41
CA ARG A 108 -7.27 21.97 28.39
C ARG A 108 -5.94 21.45 28.93
N ARG A 109 -4.91 22.31 28.93
CA ARG A 109 -3.65 22.09 29.64
C ARG A 109 -3.50 23.19 30.69
N GLY A 110 -3.86 22.87 31.93
CA GLY A 110 -4.01 23.85 33.01
C GLY A 110 -5.07 24.91 32.68
N HIS A 111 -4.67 26.17 32.66
CA HIS A 111 -5.54 27.31 32.32
C HIS A 111 -5.62 27.59 30.80
N SER A 112 -4.81 26.92 29.97
CA SER A 112 -4.77 27.16 28.52
C SER A 112 -5.62 26.16 27.74
N ALA A 113 -6.38 26.64 26.75
CA ALA A 113 -6.96 25.79 25.72
C ALA A 113 -5.95 25.55 24.60
N VAL A 114 -5.72 24.29 24.23
CA VAL A 114 -4.74 23.88 23.20
C VAL A 114 -5.46 23.12 22.09
N ALA A 115 -5.23 23.51 20.84
CA ALA A 115 -5.84 22.84 19.71
C ALA A 115 -5.14 21.49 19.41
N LEU A 116 -5.94 20.43 19.26
CA LEU A 116 -5.51 19.10 18.86
C LEU A 116 -5.33 19.04 17.35
N GLY A 117 -4.29 19.70 16.86
CA GLY A 117 -4.03 19.89 15.43
C GLY A 117 -4.71 21.13 14.87
N PRO A 118 -4.47 21.46 13.59
CA PRO A 118 -4.92 22.73 13.03
C PRO A 118 -6.45 22.83 12.92
N PRO A 119 -7.05 24.01 13.14
CA PRO A 119 -8.49 24.21 12.94
C PRO A 119 -8.89 23.95 11.48
N ILE A 120 -10.06 23.34 11.28
CA ILE A 120 -10.50 22.89 9.96
C ILE A 120 -11.63 23.81 9.48
N LYS A 121 -11.55 24.32 8.24
CA LYS A 121 -12.61 25.17 7.67
C LYS A 121 -13.98 24.48 7.80
N ARG A 122 -14.95 25.20 8.33
CA ARG A 122 -16.29 24.68 8.57
C ARG A 122 -16.99 24.33 7.24
N THR A 123 -17.52 23.11 7.14
CA THR A 123 -18.40 22.67 6.05
C THR A 123 -19.55 21.83 6.60
N GLY A 124 -20.71 21.81 5.92
CA GLY A 124 -21.85 20.99 6.35
C GLY A 124 -21.54 19.50 6.43
N LYS A 125 -20.76 18.97 5.46
CA LYS A 125 -20.29 17.57 5.45
C LYS A 125 -19.44 17.25 6.68
N LEU A 126 -18.54 18.16 7.05
CA LEU A 126 -17.68 18.01 8.22
C LEU A 126 -18.49 17.99 9.53
N VAL A 127 -19.42 18.92 9.69
CA VAL A 127 -20.31 18.99 10.87
C VAL A 127 -21.13 17.71 11.02
N LYS A 128 -21.72 17.20 9.93
CA LYS A 128 -22.46 15.92 9.94
C LYS A 128 -21.58 14.75 10.39
N ARG A 129 -20.33 14.66 9.89
CA ARG A 129 -19.37 13.62 10.29
C ARG A 129 -19.01 13.68 11.77
N ILE A 130 -18.78 14.88 12.32
CA ILE A 130 -18.42 15.07 13.73
C ILE A 130 -19.57 14.69 14.64
N ARG A 131 -20.79 15.17 14.34
CA ARG A 131 -22.00 14.78 15.10
C ARG A 131 -22.20 13.28 15.11
N ALA A 132 -21.95 12.60 13.99
CA ALA A 132 -22.04 11.14 13.94
C ALA A 132 -21.05 10.47 14.89
N VAL A 133 -19.83 11.00 15.06
CA VAL A 133 -18.80 10.43 15.97
C VAL A 133 -19.26 10.44 17.43
N TYR A 134 -20.03 11.44 17.84
CA TYR A 134 -20.51 11.59 19.21
C TYR A 134 -21.85 10.90 19.50
N LYS A 135 -22.48 10.28 18.50
CA LYS A 135 -23.67 9.47 18.75
C LYS A 135 -23.29 8.21 19.54
N PRO A 136 -24.11 7.79 20.52
CA PRO A 136 -23.96 6.48 21.15
C PRO A 136 -23.88 5.37 20.10
N GLY A 137 -22.99 4.41 20.30
CA GLY A 137 -22.78 3.29 19.36
C GLY A 137 -22.06 3.66 18.06
N TYR A 138 -21.50 4.87 17.91
CA TYR A 138 -20.68 5.19 16.74
C TYR A 138 -19.45 4.29 16.62
N SER A 139 -18.74 4.12 17.74
CA SER A 139 -17.48 3.40 17.79
C SER A 139 -17.72 1.90 17.64
N SER A 140 -16.92 1.25 16.81
CA SER A 140 -17.01 -0.20 16.59
C SER A 140 -15.64 -0.84 16.81
N PRO A 141 -15.60 -2.09 17.31
CA PRO A 141 -14.36 -2.83 17.36
C PRO A 141 -13.78 -3.03 15.96
N ALA A 142 -12.47 -3.25 15.90
CA ALA A 142 -11.84 -3.60 14.64
C ALA A 142 -12.27 -5.00 14.20
N ARG A 143 -12.43 -5.17 12.90
CA ARG A 143 -12.59 -6.46 12.24
C ARG A 143 -11.61 -6.51 11.08
N VAL A 144 -10.97 -7.66 10.90
CA VAL A 144 -10.04 -7.92 9.79
C VAL A 144 -10.63 -9.02 8.91
N GLU A 145 -10.44 -8.89 7.61
CA GLU A 145 -10.74 -9.96 6.66
C GLU A 145 -9.62 -11.02 6.69
N PRO A 146 -9.93 -12.30 6.43
CA PRO A 146 -8.92 -13.34 6.31
C PRO A 146 -7.84 -12.97 5.29
N MET A 147 -6.58 -13.24 5.63
CA MET A 147 -5.44 -12.99 4.76
C MET A 147 -5.07 -14.25 3.98
N GLN A 148 -4.58 -14.06 2.76
CA GLN A 148 -4.15 -15.16 1.90
C GLN A 148 -2.67 -15.47 2.15
N SER A 149 -2.37 -16.75 2.38
CA SER A 149 -0.99 -17.25 2.43
C SER A 149 -0.37 -17.20 1.02
N VAL A 150 0.92 -16.92 0.95
CA VAL A 150 1.64 -16.73 -0.31
C VAL A 150 2.82 -17.69 -0.40
N ARG A 151 2.88 -18.44 -1.50
CA ARG A 151 4.09 -19.17 -1.90
C ARG A 151 4.78 -18.38 -3.01
N THR A 152 6.08 -18.22 -2.91
CA THR A 152 6.89 -17.46 -3.87
C THR A 152 8.26 -18.09 -4.02
N THR A 153 9.00 -17.71 -5.05
CA THR A 153 10.40 -18.09 -5.22
C THR A 153 11.34 -16.98 -4.74
N ARG A 154 12.54 -17.36 -4.32
CA ARG A 154 13.58 -16.43 -3.88
C ARG A 154 13.83 -15.35 -4.94
N GLY A 155 13.93 -14.10 -4.51
CA GLY A 155 14.14 -12.94 -5.37
C GLY A 155 12.85 -12.25 -5.83
N ASN A 156 11.71 -12.95 -5.83
CA ASN A 156 10.42 -12.39 -6.24
C ASN A 156 9.82 -11.43 -5.19
N ARG A 157 8.85 -10.63 -5.66
CA ARG A 157 8.13 -9.68 -4.83
C ARG A 157 6.94 -10.34 -4.15
N VAL A 158 6.87 -10.24 -2.82
CA VAL A 158 5.69 -10.64 -2.02
C VAL A 158 4.81 -9.43 -1.76
N ARG A 159 3.49 -9.63 -1.84
CA ARG A 159 2.49 -8.63 -1.49
C ARG A 159 1.44 -9.28 -0.59
N LEU A 160 1.37 -8.80 0.65
CA LEU A 160 0.30 -9.13 1.58
C LEU A 160 -0.66 -7.95 1.69
N GLU A 161 -1.95 -8.23 1.67
CA GLU A 161 -3.01 -7.24 1.79
C GLU A 161 -3.87 -7.56 3.01
N CYS A 162 -4.07 -6.56 3.85
CA CYS A 162 -4.94 -6.64 5.01
C CYS A 162 -6.05 -5.62 4.86
N LYS A 163 -7.30 -6.08 4.89
CA LYS A 163 -8.49 -5.21 4.90
C LYS A 163 -9.08 -5.23 6.30
N ALA A 164 -9.37 -4.05 6.83
CA ALA A 164 -9.88 -3.91 8.17
C ALA A 164 -10.95 -2.82 8.24
N SER A 165 -11.96 -3.06 9.06
CA SER A 165 -13.06 -2.12 9.29
C SER A 165 -13.20 -1.81 10.78
N ALA A 166 -13.40 -0.53 11.08
CA ALA A 166 -13.72 -0.02 12.41
C ALA A 166 -14.31 1.39 12.27
N ARG A 167 -14.84 1.93 13.37
CA ARG A 167 -15.24 3.33 13.51
C ARG A 167 -14.64 3.91 14.79
N PRO A 168 -13.87 5.01 14.72
CA PRO A 168 -13.14 5.54 13.54
C PRO A 168 -12.32 4.47 12.80
N PRO A 169 -11.82 4.74 11.57
CA PRO A 169 -11.08 3.74 10.80
C PRO A 169 -9.85 3.19 11.57
N PRO A 170 -9.56 1.87 11.50
CA PRO A 170 -8.60 1.25 12.41
C PRO A 170 -7.15 1.65 12.07
N ARG A 171 -6.27 1.56 13.08
CA ARG A 171 -4.82 1.68 12.90
C ARG A 171 -4.28 0.30 12.59
N ILE A 172 -3.62 0.12 11.46
CA ILE A 172 -3.12 -1.18 11.00
C ILE A 172 -1.60 -1.24 11.13
N SER A 173 -1.11 -2.33 11.71
CA SER A 173 0.30 -2.64 11.92
C SER A 173 0.62 -4.08 11.48
N TRP A 174 1.84 -4.31 11.02
CA TRP A 174 2.29 -5.61 10.52
C TRP A 174 3.34 -6.21 11.44
N TYR A 175 3.27 -7.52 11.62
CA TYR A 175 4.18 -8.31 12.43
C TYR A 175 4.68 -9.51 11.64
N LYS A 176 5.92 -9.92 11.88
CA LYS A 176 6.55 -11.13 11.36
C LYS A 176 7.03 -11.95 12.56
N ASP A 177 6.51 -13.16 12.73
CA ASP A 177 6.81 -14.04 13.87
C ASP A 177 6.69 -13.31 15.23
N GLY A 178 5.61 -12.55 15.38
CA GLY A 178 5.32 -11.76 16.59
C GLY A 178 6.11 -10.46 16.74
N LYS A 179 7.11 -10.18 15.89
CA LYS A 179 7.91 -8.94 15.94
C LYS A 179 7.37 -7.88 14.99
N PRO A 180 7.25 -6.60 15.39
CA PRO A 180 6.77 -5.54 14.51
C PRO A 180 7.68 -5.39 13.28
N VAL A 181 7.09 -5.37 12.08
CA VAL A 181 7.84 -5.16 10.82
C VAL A 181 8.55 -3.81 10.80
N ALA A 182 8.02 -2.81 11.52
CA ALA A 182 8.65 -1.50 11.67
C ALA A 182 10.03 -1.59 12.33
N ASP A 183 10.21 -2.49 13.30
CA ASP A 183 11.45 -2.64 14.07
C ASP A 183 12.50 -3.45 13.30
N ILE A 184 12.05 -4.28 12.35
CA ILE A 184 12.92 -5.09 11.50
C ILE A 184 13.55 -4.24 10.37
N ALA A 185 13.01 -3.04 10.10
CA ALA A 185 13.61 -1.92 9.35
C ALA A 185 14.49 -2.26 8.11
N LEU A 186 14.19 -3.32 7.38
CA LEU A 186 14.90 -3.64 6.13
C LEU A 186 14.36 -2.76 5.00
N ARG A 187 15.25 -2.12 4.22
CA ARG A 187 14.90 -1.37 2.98
C ARG A 187 14.00 -2.16 2.00
N ARG A 188 13.98 -3.50 2.12
CA ARG A 188 13.16 -4.42 1.32
C ARG A 188 11.67 -4.43 1.68
N PHE A 189 11.32 -4.10 2.92
CA PHE A 189 9.94 -4.10 3.42
C PHE A 189 9.33 -2.72 3.24
N ARG A 190 8.12 -2.65 2.67
CA ARG A 190 7.34 -1.41 2.58
C ARG A 190 5.91 -1.64 3.01
N VAL A 191 5.50 -0.91 4.04
CA VAL A 191 4.11 -0.83 4.48
C VAL A 191 3.45 0.40 3.87
N GLN A 192 2.27 0.20 3.29
CA GLN A 192 1.43 1.25 2.75
C GLN A 192 0.06 1.20 3.44
N ASN A 193 -0.20 2.16 4.32
CA ASN A 193 -1.47 2.28 5.02
C ASN A 193 -2.47 3.12 4.23
N PHE A 194 -3.70 2.63 4.14
CA PHE A 194 -4.88 3.30 3.62
C PHE A 194 -5.98 3.22 4.69
N ARG A 195 -7.08 3.96 4.48
CA ARG A 195 -8.10 4.18 5.51
C ARG A 195 -8.72 2.91 6.09
N ARG A 196 -8.86 1.85 5.30
CA ARG A 196 -9.44 0.55 5.70
C ARG A 196 -8.64 -0.63 5.17
N ARG A 197 -7.39 -0.36 4.78
CA ARG A 197 -6.55 -1.32 4.09
C ARG A 197 -5.10 -1.04 4.36
N SER A 198 -4.29 -2.05 4.59
CA SER A 198 -2.84 -1.93 4.59
C SER A 198 -2.24 -2.95 3.63
N VAL A 199 -1.11 -2.59 3.03
CA VAL A 199 -0.37 -3.47 2.13
C VAL A 199 1.07 -3.55 2.60
N LEU A 200 1.55 -4.76 2.85
CA LEU A 200 2.95 -5.05 3.06
C LEU A 200 3.56 -5.58 1.76
N VAL A 201 4.65 -4.97 1.31
CA VAL A 201 5.42 -5.38 0.13
C VAL A 201 6.82 -5.76 0.55
N ILE A 202 7.26 -6.97 0.18
CA ILE A 202 8.63 -7.44 0.31
C ILE A 202 9.22 -7.49 -1.11
N ARG A 203 10.21 -6.64 -1.41
CA ARG A 203 10.68 -6.44 -2.80
C ARG A 203 11.50 -7.60 -3.37
N HIS A 204 12.35 -8.20 -2.54
CA HIS A 204 13.23 -9.31 -2.92
C HIS A 204 13.14 -10.37 -1.84
N ALA A 205 12.29 -11.37 -2.02
CA ALA A 205 12.05 -12.43 -1.05
C ALA A 205 13.33 -13.24 -0.78
N ARG A 206 13.62 -13.50 0.49
CA ARG A 206 14.71 -14.36 0.97
C ARG A 206 14.14 -15.55 1.73
N SER A 207 14.90 -16.62 1.88
CA SER A 207 14.48 -17.80 2.65
C SER A 207 14.05 -17.43 4.08
N GLU A 208 14.76 -16.48 4.70
CA GLU A 208 14.44 -15.88 6.01
C GLU A 208 13.09 -15.16 6.06
N ASP A 209 12.54 -14.73 4.92
CA ASP A 209 11.23 -14.07 4.87
C ASP A 209 10.08 -15.08 4.95
N SER A 210 10.38 -16.39 4.93
CA SER A 210 9.40 -17.45 5.20
C SER A 210 9.03 -17.44 6.67
N ALA A 211 7.80 -17.03 6.98
CA ALA A 211 7.38 -16.71 8.33
C ALA A 211 5.85 -16.63 8.41
N SER A 212 5.33 -16.59 9.64
CA SER A 212 3.93 -16.21 9.90
C SER A 212 3.84 -14.69 9.98
N TYR A 213 3.06 -14.09 9.08
CA TYR A 213 2.81 -12.65 9.06
C TYR A 213 1.43 -12.35 9.63
N GLU A 214 1.39 -11.41 10.57
CA GLU A 214 0.15 -10.94 11.16
C GLU A 214 -0.12 -9.50 10.80
N CYS A 215 -1.34 -9.22 10.38
CA CYS A 215 -1.92 -7.89 10.39
C CYS A 215 -2.70 -7.69 11.68
N ARG A 216 -2.32 -6.69 12.48
CA ARG A 216 -3.05 -6.28 13.67
C ARG A 216 -3.74 -4.95 13.43
N ALA A 217 -5.07 -4.94 13.51
CA ALA A 217 -5.91 -3.76 13.34
C ALA A 217 -6.46 -3.30 14.69
N GLN A 218 -6.01 -2.13 15.15
CA GLN A 218 -6.47 -1.52 16.39
C GLN A 218 -7.68 -0.62 16.12
N GLY A 219 -8.82 -0.97 16.72
CA GLY A 219 -10.03 -0.14 16.76
C GLY A 219 -9.99 0.89 17.89
N ALA A 220 -10.99 1.75 17.95
CA ALA A 220 -11.17 2.68 19.07
C ALA A 220 -11.69 1.99 20.34
N VAL A 221 -12.35 0.85 20.18
CA VAL A 221 -12.89 0.02 21.27
C VAL A 221 -12.55 -1.44 21.00
N GLY A 222 -12.50 -2.24 22.06
CA GLY A 222 -12.19 -3.66 21.99
C GLY A 222 -10.70 -3.95 21.71
N PRO A 223 -10.32 -5.24 21.79
CA PRO A 223 -8.96 -5.67 21.48
C PRO A 223 -8.66 -5.49 19.98
N PRO A 224 -7.37 -5.39 19.59
CA PRO A 224 -6.99 -5.40 18.20
C PRO A 224 -7.39 -6.72 17.52
N ALA A 225 -7.94 -6.62 16.32
CA ALA A 225 -8.28 -7.78 15.50
C ALA A 225 -7.05 -8.23 14.71
N ILE A 226 -6.86 -9.55 14.61
CA ILE A 226 -5.64 -10.16 14.04
C ILE A 226 -6.02 -11.07 12.88
N ALA A 227 -5.31 -10.93 11.76
CA ALA A 227 -5.37 -11.86 10.64
C ALA A 227 -3.96 -12.32 10.32
N SER A 228 -3.79 -13.60 10.05
CA SER A 228 -2.49 -14.22 9.82
C SER A 228 -2.40 -14.81 8.42
N ALA A 229 -1.21 -14.79 7.84
CA ALA A 229 -0.89 -15.47 6.59
C ALA A 229 0.53 -16.02 6.63
N ASN A 230 0.72 -17.22 6.10
CA ASN A 230 2.03 -17.80 5.95
C ASN A 230 2.65 -17.36 4.62
N VAL A 231 3.90 -16.93 4.66
CA VAL A 231 4.71 -16.75 3.46
C VAL A 231 5.73 -17.87 3.39
N SER A 232 5.82 -18.54 2.24
CA SER A 232 6.83 -19.57 1.99
C SER A 232 7.66 -19.16 0.79
N VAL A 233 8.97 -18.99 1.00
CA VAL A 233 9.93 -18.63 -0.05
C VAL A 233 10.71 -19.88 -0.45
N LEU A 234 10.39 -20.40 -1.63
CA LEU A 234 11.06 -21.55 -2.23
C LEU A 234 12.39 -21.11 -2.86
N PRO A 235 13.41 -21.98 -2.92
CA PRO A 235 14.60 -21.71 -3.71
C PRO A 235 14.20 -21.40 -5.17
N PRO A 236 15.04 -20.66 -5.93
CA PRO A 236 14.87 -20.62 -7.37
C PRO A 236 14.94 -22.06 -7.87
N VAL A 237 14.10 -22.42 -8.84
CA VAL A 237 14.28 -23.68 -9.55
C VAL A 237 15.60 -23.54 -10.31
N THR A 238 16.70 -23.97 -9.69
CA THR A 238 17.93 -24.26 -10.40
C THR A 238 17.59 -25.45 -11.27
N ALA A 239 17.44 -25.23 -12.58
CA ALA A 239 17.90 -26.25 -13.50
C ALA A 239 19.29 -26.64 -12.99
N ALA A 240 19.46 -27.89 -12.60
CA ALA A 240 20.78 -28.40 -12.26
C ALA A 240 21.74 -28.02 -13.41
N PRO A 241 23.01 -27.69 -13.14
CA PRO A 241 24.00 -27.72 -14.20
C PRO A 241 23.92 -29.11 -14.83
N ASP A 242 23.97 -29.15 -16.15
CA ASP A 242 23.89 -30.36 -16.97
C ASP A 242 24.75 -31.50 -16.40
N ASP A 243 24.12 -32.36 -15.60
CA ASP A 243 24.61 -33.68 -15.23
C ASP A 243 23.48 -34.67 -15.58
N ALA A 244 23.42 -34.96 -16.88
CA ALA A 244 23.10 -36.23 -17.53
C ALA A 244 22.10 -37.25 -16.92
N THR A 245 21.11 -36.86 -16.10
CA THR A 245 20.13 -37.86 -15.57
C THR A 245 18.69 -37.35 -15.41
N THR A 246 18.23 -36.43 -16.27
CA THR A 246 16.79 -36.16 -16.46
C THR A 246 16.43 -36.04 -17.94
N LEU A 247 16.96 -36.93 -18.78
CA LEU A 247 16.24 -37.26 -20.01
C LEU A 247 15.01 -38.06 -19.58
N GLY A 248 13.80 -37.56 -19.82
CA GLY A 248 12.58 -38.35 -19.61
C GLY A 248 12.70 -39.73 -20.25
N SER A 249 11.94 -40.71 -19.76
CA SER A 249 11.97 -42.06 -20.33
C SER A 249 11.42 -42.05 -21.76
N PRO A 250 11.82 -43.00 -22.62
CA PRO A 250 11.20 -43.14 -23.94
C PRO A 250 9.68 -43.27 -23.82
N CYS A 251 8.94 -42.56 -24.66
CA CYS A 251 7.47 -42.58 -24.62
C CYS A 251 6.93 -44.02 -24.82
N PRO A 252 5.91 -44.45 -24.04
CA PRO A 252 5.37 -45.82 -24.06
C PRO A 252 4.48 -46.14 -25.28
N MET A 253 4.63 -45.42 -26.40
CA MET A 253 3.79 -45.60 -27.60
C MET A 253 4.40 -46.62 -28.58
N PRO A 254 3.57 -47.38 -29.33
CA PRO A 254 4.04 -48.41 -30.26
C PRO A 254 4.85 -47.85 -31.45
N ASP A 255 4.76 -46.55 -31.72
CA ASP A 255 5.63 -45.81 -32.64
C ASP A 255 6.03 -44.44 -32.06
N PRO A 256 7.26 -44.30 -31.51
CA PRO A 256 7.79 -43.07 -30.91
C PRO A 256 7.88 -41.88 -31.88
N SER A 257 7.86 -42.13 -33.20
CA SER A 257 8.05 -41.12 -34.24
C SER A 257 6.78 -40.33 -34.58
N SER A 258 5.62 -40.76 -34.07
CA SER A 258 4.31 -40.15 -34.39
C SER A 258 4.00 -38.88 -33.59
N TYR A 259 4.53 -38.76 -32.36
CA TYR A 259 4.27 -37.61 -31.50
C TYR A 259 5.17 -36.43 -31.85
N CYS A 260 6.47 -36.66 -32.00
CA CYS A 260 7.45 -35.63 -32.34
C CYS A 260 7.74 -35.61 -33.84
N LEU A 261 7.43 -34.50 -34.50
CA LEU A 261 7.62 -34.32 -35.93
C LEU A 261 9.09 -34.05 -36.27
N ASN A 262 9.43 -34.14 -37.56
CA ASN A 262 10.72 -33.73 -38.11
C ASN A 262 11.95 -34.37 -37.44
N GLY A 263 11.83 -35.61 -36.95
CA GLY A 263 12.94 -36.32 -36.30
C GLY A 263 13.15 -35.98 -34.82
N GLY A 264 12.15 -35.37 -34.16
CA GLY A 264 12.19 -35.12 -32.72
C GLY A 264 12.19 -36.40 -31.88
N THR A 265 12.86 -36.37 -30.73
CA THR A 265 12.87 -37.47 -29.76
C THR A 265 11.76 -37.27 -28.72
N CYS A 266 10.86 -38.25 -28.59
CA CYS A 266 9.79 -38.21 -27.58
C CYS A 266 10.32 -38.63 -26.21
N LEU A 267 10.03 -37.81 -25.20
CA LEU A 267 10.37 -38.02 -23.80
C LEU A 267 9.09 -38.03 -22.95
N PHE A 268 8.99 -38.97 -22.02
CA PHE A 268 7.89 -39.10 -21.07
C PHE A 268 8.38 -38.79 -19.65
N PHE A 269 7.64 -37.95 -18.95
CA PHE A 269 7.94 -37.56 -17.57
C PHE A 269 6.97 -38.25 -16.62
N GLU A 270 7.39 -39.40 -16.07
CA GLU A 270 6.56 -40.27 -15.22
C GLU A 270 5.91 -39.55 -14.03
N ILE A 271 6.60 -38.56 -13.45
CA ILE A 271 6.15 -37.83 -12.25
C ILE A 271 4.93 -36.93 -12.56
N VAL A 272 4.84 -36.40 -13.77
CA VAL A 272 3.75 -35.49 -14.19
C VAL A 272 2.85 -36.11 -15.26
N GLN A 273 3.18 -37.30 -15.76
CA GLN A 273 2.47 -38.02 -16.82
C GLN A 273 2.35 -37.18 -18.12
N GLU A 274 3.38 -36.38 -18.43
CA GLU A 274 3.42 -35.53 -19.62
C GLU A 274 4.45 -36.02 -20.65
N GLN A 275 4.13 -35.85 -21.94
CA GLN A 275 5.03 -36.10 -23.06
C GLN A 275 5.61 -34.78 -23.57
N ALA A 276 6.88 -34.79 -23.96
CA ALA A 276 7.53 -33.64 -24.58
C ALA A 276 8.47 -34.09 -25.71
N CYS A 277 8.77 -33.17 -26.62
CA CYS A 277 9.68 -33.41 -27.74
C CYS A 277 11.01 -32.68 -27.57
N LYS A 278 12.11 -33.40 -27.78
CA LYS A 278 13.43 -32.80 -28.01
C LYS A 278 13.63 -32.64 -29.52
N CYS A 279 13.63 -31.39 -29.99
CA CYS A 279 13.73 -31.10 -31.42
C CYS A 279 15.18 -31.17 -31.94
N PRO A 280 15.38 -31.68 -33.17
CA PRO A 280 16.67 -31.60 -33.83
C PRO A 280 16.97 -30.16 -34.27
N GLU A 281 18.22 -29.91 -34.63
CA GLU A 281 18.68 -28.58 -35.06
C GLU A 281 17.87 -28.07 -36.26
N GLY A 282 17.43 -26.80 -36.18
CA GLY A 282 16.62 -26.18 -37.23
C GLY A 282 15.11 -26.42 -37.12
N PHE A 283 14.63 -27.03 -36.03
CA PHE A 283 13.20 -27.18 -35.73
C PHE A 283 12.86 -26.76 -34.29
N ASN A 284 11.67 -26.17 -34.09
CA ASN A 284 11.11 -25.80 -32.80
C ASN A 284 9.59 -26.04 -32.73
N GLY A 285 8.97 -25.75 -31.59
CA GLY A 285 7.56 -26.03 -31.32
C GLY A 285 7.38 -27.14 -30.28
N GLN A 286 6.14 -27.36 -29.83
CA GLN A 286 5.86 -28.36 -28.79
C GLN A 286 6.06 -29.80 -29.30
N ARG A 287 5.92 -29.98 -30.61
CA ARG A 287 6.07 -31.24 -31.34
C ARG A 287 7.09 -31.14 -32.47
N CYS A 288 7.97 -30.14 -32.46
CA CYS A 288 8.96 -29.87 -33.50
C CYS A 288 8.35 -29.57 -34.88
N GLU A 289 7.15 -28.98 -34.89
CA GLU A 289 6.34 -28.68 -36.07
C GLU A 289 6.86 -27.49 -36.90
N ASN A 290 7.64 -26.59 -36.29
CA ASN A 290 8.08 -25.36 -36.93
C ASN A 290 9.53 -25.46 -37.36
N LYS A 291 9.86 -25.01 -38.57
CA LYS A 291 11.24 -24.84 -39.02
C LYS A 291 11.81 -23.54 -38.47
N ASP A 292 12.97 -23.60 -37.84
CA ASP A 292 13.65 -22.44 -37.27
C ASP A 292 14.29 -21.60 -38.39
N ILE A 293 13.65 -20.48 -38.75
CA ILE A 293 14.08 -19.60 -39.86
C ILE A 293 15.19 -18.63 -39.40
N SER A 294 15.66 -18.77 -38.17
CA SER A 294 16.61 -17.85 -37.52
C SER A 294 18.04 -17.92 -38.05
N ASN A 295 18.35 -18.80 -39.02
CA ASN A 295 19.69 -18.91 -39.60
C ASN A 295 19.72 -18.83 -41.14
N ARG A 296 19.17 -17.75 -41.72
CA ARG A 296 19.32 -17.44 -43.15
C ARG A 296 20.24 -16.25 -43.47
N SER A 297 21.12 -15.86 -42.53
CA SER A 297 22.02 -14.71 -42.71
C SER A 297 23.49 -15.02 -42.45
N SER A 298 23.97 -16.21 -42.81
CA SER A 298 25.38 -16.57 -42.56
C SER A 298 25.95 -17.64 -43.50
N LYS A 299 25.56 -17.66 -44.78
CA LYS A 299 26.41 -18.22 -45.84
C LYS A 299 26.31 -17.37 -47.10
N GLY A 300 27.23 -16.42 -47.21
CA GLY A 300 27.64 -15.93 -48.51
C GLY A 300 28.45 -17.05 -49.18
N GLU A 301 28.00 -17.50 -50.33
CA GLU A 301 28.84 -18.11 -51.36
C GLU A 301 28.48 -17.43 -52.69
N PRO A 302 29.49 -17.08 -53.51
CA PRO A 302 29.26 -16.47 -54.81
C PRO A 302 28.87 -17.55 -55.82
N LEU A 303 27.92 -17.25 -56.69
CA LEU A 303 27.76 -17.97 -57.95
C LEU A 303 28.00 -16.99 -59.10
N TRP A 304 28.99 -17.40 -59.90
CA TRP A 304 29.43 -16.90 -61.19
C TRP A 304 28.26 -16.60 -62.14
#